data_AF-L9JED1-F1
#
_entry.id   AF-L9JED1-F1
#
_cell.length_a   1.000
_cell.length_b   1.000
_cell.length_c   1.000
_cell.angle_alpha   90.00
_cell.angle_beta   90.00
_cell.angle_gamma   90.00
#
_symmetry.space_group_name_H-M   'P 1'
#
loop_
_entity.id
_entity.type
_entity.pdbx_description
1 polymer ?
#
loop_
_entity_poly.entity_id
_entity_poly.type
_entity_poly.pdbx_seq_one_letter_code
_entity_poly.pdbx_strand_id
1 'polypeptide(L)'
;MSSTEAEKMLLGLLNLYHKYTQDSDAMNKPALLKMMTENFPTFLMACERKSPNFFEKFFKKKDANHDEKINFSEFLSSVAAIATDLHNQSHGQIPF
;
A
#
# COMPACT_ATOMS: atom_id res chain seq x y z
N MET A 1 -11.91 -15.18 -23.46
CA MET A 1 -11.93 -13.70 -23.56
C MET A 1 -10.68 -13.19 -22.87
N SER A 2 -9.97 -12.23 -23.47
CA SER A 2 -8.86 -11.55 -22.77
C SER A 2 -9.42 -10.56 -21.76
N SER A 3 -8.88 -10.53 -20.54
CA SER A 3 -9.24 -9.53 -19.54
C SER A 3 -9.02 -8.12 -20.06
N THR A 4 -9.92 -7.21 -19.70
CA THR A 4 -9.77 -5.76 -19.90
C THR A 4 -8.60 -5.20 -19.09
N GLU A 5 -8.12 -4.00 -19.40
CA GLU A 5 -7.06 -3.35 -18.61
C GLU A 5 -7.47 -3.11 -17.15
N ALA A 6 -8.76 -2.80 -16.90
CA ALA A 6 -9.28 -2.63 -15.55
C ALA A 6 -9.22 -3.95 -14.75
N GLU A 7 -9.63 -5.06 -15.36
CA GLU A 7 -9.53 -6.38 -14.73
C GLU A 7 -8.08 -6.79 -14.49
N LYS A 8 -7.17 -6.53 -15.43
CA LYS A 8 -5.73 -6.79 -15.26
C LYS A 8 -5.14 -6.00 -14.09
N MET A 9 -5.55 -4.74 -13.92
CA MET A 9 -5.11 -3.91 -12.78
C MET A 9 -5.57 -4.52 -11.46
N LEU A 10 -6.84 -4.93 -11.35
CA LEU A 10 -7.38 -5.55 -10.14
C LEU A 10 -6.69 -6.89 -9.83
N LEU A 11 -6.45 -7.72 -10.86
CA LEU A 11 -5.67 -8.96 -10.73
C LEU A 11 -4.23 -8.68 -10.29
N GLY A 12 -3.62 -7.59 -10.77
CA GLY A 12 -2.30 -7.15 -10.34
C GLY A 12 -2.26 -6.82 -8.85
N LEU A 13 -3.26 -6.10 -8.34
CA LEU A 13 -3.37 -5.79 -6.91
C LEU A 13 -3.60 -7.04 -6.04
N LEU A 14 -4.42 -7.97 -6.50
CA LEU A 14 -4.63 -9.27 -5.84
C LEU A 14 -3.33 -10.08 -5.78
N ASN A 15 -2.62 -10.19 -6.90
CA ASN A 15 -1.34 -10.90 -6.96
C ASN A 15 -0.29 -10.24 -6.06
N LEU A 16 -0.25 -8.92 -6.04
CA LEU A 16 0.63 -8.16 -5.15
C LEU A 16 0.30 -8.46 -3.69
N TYR A 17 -0.96 -8.44 -3.30
CA TYR A 17 -1.38 -8.76 -1.93
C TYR A 17 -0.97 -10.18 -1.51
N HIS A 18 -1.36 -11.20 -2.30
CA HIS A 18 -1.04 -12.60 -2.00
C HIS A 18 0.46 -12.89 -1.93
N LYS A 19 1.30 -12.14 -2.67
CA LYS A 19 2.75 -12.26 -2.58
C LYS A 19 3.30 -11.99 -1.17
N TYR A 20 2.62 -11.18 -0.36
CA TYR A 20 3.10 -10.77 0.97
C TYR A 20 2.25 -11.31 2.15
N THR A 21 1.09 -11.93 1.91
CA THR A 21 0.25 -12.49 2.99
C THR A 21 0.59 -13.93 3.39
N GLN A 22 1.32 -14.66 2.55
CA GLN A 22 1.64 -16.08 2.74
C GLN A 22 0.38 -16.88 3.11
N ASP A 23 0.45 -17.83 4.05
CA ASP A 23 -0.66 -18.73 4.40
C ASP A 23 -1.77 -18.06 5.23
N SER A 24 -1.54 -16.85 5.73
CA SER A 24 -2.43 -16.19 6.71
C SER A 24 -3.49 -15.27 6.09
N ASP A 25 -3.43 -15.05 4.78
CA ASP A 25 -4.26 -14.10 4.03
C ASP A 25 -4.33 -12.68 4.62
N ALA A 26 -3.31 -12.28 5.39
CA ALA A 26 -3.16 -10.95 5.95
C ALA A 26 -1.67 -10.59 6.09
N MET A 27 -1.34 -9.30 5.96
CA MET A 27 0.04 -8.84 6.14
C MET A 27 0.25 -8.34 7.56
N ASN A 28 1.21 -8.91 8.28
CA ASN A 28 1.73 -8.25 9.48
C ASN A 28 2.54 -7.00 9.10
N LYS A 29 2.90 -6.21 10.11
CA LYS A 29 3.65 -4.96 9.91
C LYS A 29 4.97 -5.13 9.13
N PRO A 30 5.85 -6.12 9.43
CA PRO A 30 7.03 -6.37 8.60
C PRO A 30 6.71 -6.68 7.13
N ALA A 31 5.66 -7.46 6.87
CA ALA A 31 5.23 -7.80 5.51
C ALA A 31 4.74 -6.55 4.75
N LEU A 32 3.95 -5.69 5.39
CA LEU A 32 3.54 -4.41 4.80
C LEU A 32 4.75 -3.51 4.50
N LEU A 33 5.71 -3.42 5.43
CA LEU A 33 6.93 -2.63 5.21
C LEU A 33 7.69 -3.13 3.98
N LYS A 34 7.89 -4.45 3.89
CA LYS A 34 8.57 -5.07 2.76
C LYS A 34 7.83 -4.80 1.44
N MET A 35 6.50 -4.93 1.43
CA MET A 35 5.68 -4.64 0.25
C MET A 35 5.84 -3.19 -0.19
N MET A 36 5.77 -2.22 0.74
CA MET A 36 5.92 -0.80 0.41
C MET A 36 7.33 -0.46 -0.06
N THR A 37 8.37 -1.01 0.57
CA THR A 37 9.76 -0.79 0.16
C THR A 37 10.06 -1.35 -1.22
N GLU A 38 9.55 -2.54 -1.55
CA GLU A 38 9.82 -3.18 -2.84
C GLU A 38 9.00 -2.59 -4.00
N ASN A 39 7.78 -2.13 -3.75
CA ASN A 39 6.85 -1.74 -4.83
C ASN A 39 6.54 -0.24 -4.87
N PHE A 40 6.72 0.48 -3.76
CA PHE A 40 6.44 1.91 -3.64
C PHE A 40 7.58 2.71 -2.96
N PRO A 41 8.86 2.49 -3.32
CA PRO A 41 10.01 3.06 -2.61
C PRO A 41 10.02 4.60 -2.63
N THR A 42 9.63 5.22 -3.75
CA THR A 42 9.60 6.68 -3.88
C THR A 42 8.58 7.31 -2.94
N PHE A 43 7.39 6.70 -2.81
CA PHE A 43 6.35 7.16 -1.89
C PHE A 43 6.82 7.06 -0.44
N LEU A 44 7.34 5.89 -0.04
CA LEU A 44 7.80 5.65 1.32
C LEU A 44 8.92 6.63 1.71
N MET A 45 9.91 6.82 0.84
CA MET A 45 11.02 7.73 1.06
C MET A 45 10.59 9.20 1.18
N ALA A 46 9.65 9.64 0.34
CA ALA A 46 9.11 11.00 0.41
C ALA A 46 8.41 11.26 1.75
N CYS A 47 7.57 10.32 2.18
CA CYS A 47 6.83 10.41 3.42
C CYS A 47 7.73 10.38 4.65
N GLU A 48 8.74 9.49 4.68
CA GLU A 48 9.69 9.38 5.79
C GLU A 48 10.54 10.65 5.96
N ARG A 49 10.93 11.30 4.86
CA ARG A 49 11.67 12.58 4.91
C ARG A 49 10.86 13.70 5.56
N LYS A 50 9.53 13.69 5.42
CA LYS A 50 8.64 14.72 5.96
C LYS A 50 8.09 14.40 7.35
N SER A 51 7.90 13.12 7.66
CA SER A 51 7.39 12.67 8.94
C SER A 51 8.24 11.53 9.50
N PRO A 52 9.08 11.79 10.51
CA PRO A 52 9.69 10.74 11.30
C PRO A 52 8.62 9.76 11.81
N ASN A 53 8.95 8.46 11.78
CA ASN A 53 8.02 7.37 12.13
C ASN A 53 6.74 7.34 11.27
N PHE A 54 6.79 7.82 10.02
CA PHE A 54 5.65 7.77 9.10
C PHE A 54 5.08 6.36 9.00
N PHE A 55 5.93 5.36 8.76
CA PHE A 55 5.47 3.99 8.57
C PHE A 55 4.71 3.43 9.79
N GLU A 56 5.15 3.75 11.01
CA GLU A 56 4.45 3.37 12.24
C GLU A 56 3.02 3.93 12.27
N LYS A 57 2.88 5.23 11.99
CA LYS A 57 1.59 5.93 11.98
C LYS A 57 0.72 5.43 10.83
N PHE A 58 1.33 5.14 9.68
CA PHE A 58 0.65 4.60 8.52
C PHE A 58 0.08 3.22 8.83
N PHE A 59 0.89 2.30 9.37
CA PHE A 59 0.44 0.97 9.76
C PHE A 59 -0.75 1.03 10.72
N LYS A 60 -0.62 1.76 11.83
CA LYS A 60 -1.70 1.92 12.83
C LYS A 60 -2.97 2.56 12.26
N LYS A 61 -2.84 3.42 11.26
CA LYS A 61 -3.99 4.05 10.59
C LYS A 61 -4.69 3.08 9.63
N LYS A 62 -3.94 2.15 9.05
CA LYS A 62 -4.45 1.20 8.04
C LYS A 62 -4.97 -0.08 8.65
N ASP A 63 -4.40 -0.52 9.77
CA ASP A 63 -4.95 -1.53 10.68
C ASP A 63 -6.16 -0.94 11.42
N ALA A 64 -7.29 -0.92 10.74
CA ALA A 64 -8.51 -0.26 11.18
C ALA A 64 -9.30 -1.10 12.18
N ASN A 65 -9.16 -2.43 12.10
CA ASN A 65 -9.75 -3.36 13.05
C ASN A 65 -8.87 -3.63 14.28
N HIS A 66 -7.62 -3.13 14.29
CA HIS A 66 -6.65 -3.23 15.38
C HIS A 66 -6.24 -4.67 15.72
N ASP A 67 -6.11 -5.53 14.71
CA ASP A 67 -5.67 -6.93 14.85
C ASP A 67 -4.17 -7.13 14.60
N GLU A 68 -3.41 -6.03 14.44
CA GLU A 68 -1.99 -5.99 14.12
C GLU A 68 -1.64 -6.64 12.77
N LYS A 69 -2.63 -6.75 11.87
CA LYS A 69 -2.48 -7.21 10.50
C LYS A 69 -3.21 -6.26 9.55
N ILE A 70 -2.99 -6.50 8.27
CA ILE A 70 -3.60 -5.75 7.17
C ILE A 70 -4.31 -6.78 6.31
N ASN A 71 -5.64 -6.80 6.38
CA ASN A 71 -6.48 -7.58 5.48
C ASN A 71 -6.57 -6.92 4.09
N PHE A 72 -7.28 -7.55 3.15
CA PHE A 72 -7.33 -7.06 1.77
C PHE A 72 -7.98 -5.67 1.63
N SER A 73 -9.01 -5.38 2.43
CA SER A 73 -9.67 -4.06 2.42
C SER A 73 -8.73 -2.96 2.93
N GLU A 74 -7.98 -3.25 3.98
CA GLU A 74 -6.99 -2.34 4.56
C GLU A 74 -5.78 -2.13 3.64
N PHE A 75 -5.38 -3.18 2.90
CA PHE A 75 -4.42 -3.09 1.82
C PHE A 75 -4.92 -2.16 0.70
N LEU A 76 -6.16 -2.32 0.23
CA LEU A 76 -6.72 -1.44 -0.79
C LEU A 76 -6.80 0.02 -0.31
N SER A 77 -7.13 0.25 0.96
CA SER A 77 -7.05 1.58 1.58
C SER A 77 -5.62 2.14 1.59
N SER A 78 -4.60 1.29 1.75
CA SER A 78 -3.20 1.67 1.67
C SER A 78 -2.80 2.06 0.24
N VAL A 79 -3.20 1.27 -0.76
CA VAL A 79 -2.99 1.58 -2.19
C VAL A 79 -3.72 2.86 -2.59
N ALA A 80 -4.93 3.11 -2.09
CA ALA A 80 -5.66 4.34 -2.35
C ALA A 80 -4.91 5.60 -1.86
N ALA A 81 -4.20 5.51 -0.73
CA ALA A 81 -3.37 6.62 -0.25
C ALA A 81 -2.21 6.91 -1.22
N ILE A 82 -1.56 5.87 -1.74
CA ILE A 82 -0.47 6.00 -2.72
C ILE A 82 -1.00 6.55 -4.05
N ALA A 83 -2.13 6.03 -4.54
CA ALA A 83 -2.76 6.49 -5.77
C ALA A 83 -3.19 7.96 -5.68
N THR A 84 -3.68 8.40 -4.52
CA THR A 84 -4.04 9.79 -4.26
C THR A 84 -2.81 10.71 -4.31
N ASP A 85 -1.69 10.27 -3.72
CA ASP A 85 -0.44 11.03 -3.80
C ASP A 85 0.08 11.13 -5.25
N LEU A 86 0.10 10.01 -5.99
CA LEU A 86 0.48 10.01 -7.40
C LEU A 86 -0.42 10.90 -8.26
N HIS A 87 -1.72 10.90 -8.01
CA HIS A 87 -2.67 11.80 -8.67
C HIS A 87 -2.32 13.26 -8.37
N ASN A 88 -2.06 13.61 -7.11
CA ASN A 88 -1.66 14.98 -6.74
C ASN A 88 -0.34 15.40 -7.41
N GLN A 89 0.63 14.49 -7.49
CA GLN A 89 1.89 14.72 -8.23
C GLN A 89 1.66 14.96 -9.72
N SER A 90 0.67 14.31 -10.34
CA SER A 90 0.32 14.57 -11.75
C SER A 90 -0.18 15.99 -12.00
N HIS A 91 -0.64 16.69 -10.95
CA HIS A 91 -1.01 18.11 -10.97
C HIS A 91 0.13 19.03 -10.51
N GLY A 92 1.36 18.52 -10.39
CA GLY A 92 2.55 19.29 -10.00
C GLY A 92 2.72 19.50 -8.49
N GLN A 93 1.94 18.81 -7.64
CA GLN A 93 2.14 18.88 -6.19
C GLN A 93 3.39 18.08 -5.78
N ILE A 94 4.05 18.52 -4.71
CA ILE A 94 5.21 17.82 -4.16
C ILE A 94 4.73 16.50 -3.53
N PRO A 95 5.40 15.36 -3.78
CA PRO A 95 5.08 14.06 -3.17
C PRO A 95 4.88 14.16 -1.66
N PHE A 96 3.92 13.41 -1.11
CA PHE A 96 3.48 13.46 0.29
C PHE A 96 4.59 13.36 1.32
#